data_AF-A0A8S9NHD9-F1
#
_entry.id   AF-A0A8S9NHD9-F1
#
_cell.length_a   1.000
_cell.length_b   1.000
_cell.length_c   1.000
_cell.angle_alpha   90.00
_cell.angle_beta   90.00
_cell.angle_gamma   90.00
#
_symmetry.space_group_name_H-M   'P 1'
#
loop_
_entity.id
_entity.type
_entity.pdbx_description
1 polymer ?
#
loop_
_entity_poly.entity_id
_entity_poly.type
_entity_poly.pdbx_seq_one_letter_code
_entity_poly.pdbx_strand_id
1 'polypeptide(L)'
;MLQHSTCQSFWTDCKKQIAMIKEPQAWPSFATELERIETLQICFPDFNIIHVPRSRNQISDFLAKTARSFHRELHFIGCSIPVWLPRSPQV
;
A
#
# COMPACT_ATOMS: atom_id res chain seq x y z
N MET A 1 15.31 18.37 -6.63
CA MET A 1 14.14 18.28 -7.54
C MET A 1 13.51 16.92 -7.33
N LEU A 2 12.35 16.86 -6.67
CA LEU A 2 11.55 15.64 -6.60
C LEU A 2 10.99 15.41 -8.00
N GLN A 3 11.43 14.35 -8.69
CA GLN A 3 10.83 14.02 -9.98
C GLN A 3 9.37 13.62 -9.73
N HIS A 4 8.45 14.50 -10.11
CA HIS A 4 7.05 14.17 -10.22
C HIS A 4 6.91 13.22 -11.41
N SER A 5 6.97 11.91 -11.15
CA SER A 5 6.56 10.92 -12.14
C SER A 5 5.09 11.18 -12.46
N THR A 6 4.80 11.51 -13.71
CA THR A 6 3.44 11.78 -14.20
C THR A 6 2.57 10.52 -14.24
N CYS A 7 3.19 9.34 -14.21
CA CYS A 7 2.53 8.05 -14.02
C CYS A 7 2.92 7.48 -12.65
N GLN A 8 1.93 7.18 -11.79
CA GLN A 8 2.18 6.43 -10.56
C GLN A 8 1.61 5.03 -10.70
N SER A 9 2.49 4.11 -11.11
CA SER A 9 2.23 2.68 -11.00
C SER A 9 2.49 2.22 -9.57
N PHE A 10 1.44 1.78 -8.91
CA PHE A 10 1.47 1.15 -7.59
C PHE A 10 1.54 -0.36 -7.73
N TRP A 11 2.23 -1.02 -6.80
CA TRP A 11 2.37 -2.47 -6.76
C TRP A 11 1.81 -3.04 -5.47
N THR A 12 1.10 -4.16 -5.59
CA THR A 12 0.53 -4.90 -4.43
C THR A 12 0.61 -6.41 -4.69
N ASP A 13 0.86 -7.21 -3.65
CA ASP A 13 0.72 -8.67 -3.72
C ASP A 13 -0.72 -9.14 -3.41
N CYS A 14 -1.64 -8.22 -3.11
CA CYS A 14 -3.02 -8.53 -2.78
C CYS A 14 -3.95 -8.38 -3.99
N LYS A 15 -4.26 -9.50 -4.66
CA LYS A 15 -5.26 -9.51 -5.75
C LYS A 15 -6.65 -9.03 -5.29
N LYS A 16 -7.02 -9.35 -4.05
CA LYS A 16 -8.31 -8.94 -3.48
C LYS A 16 -8.42 -7.42 -3.39
N GLN A 17 -7.33 -6.72 -3.03
CA GLN A 17 -7.29 -5.27 -3.01
C GLN A 17 -7.57 -4.65 -4.38
N ILE A 18 -6.98 -5.21 -5.45
CA ILE A 18 -7.25 -4.75 -6.82
C ILE A 18 -8.72 -5.00 -7.19
N ALA A 19 -9.28 -6.15 -6.83
CA ALA A 19 -10.69 -6.44 -7.07
C ALA A 19 -11.62 -5.48 -6.31
N MET A 20 -11.30 -5.16 -5.05
CA MET A 20 -12.05 -4.20 -4.25
C MET A 20 -12.05 -2.80 -4.87
N ILE A 21 -10.92 -2.36 -5.41
CA ILE A 21 -10.81 -1.06 -6.10
C ILE A 21 -11.59 -1.04 -7.42
N LYS A 22 -11.61 -2.16 -8.16
CA LYS A 22 -12.31 -2.25 -9.45
C LYS A 22 -13.83 -2.35 -9.31
N GLU A 23 -14.32 -3.03 -8.28
CA GLU A 23 -15.74 -3.24 -8.04
C GLU A 23 -16.09 -2.94 -6.57
N PRO A 24 -16.01 -1.67 -6.13
CA PRO A 24 -16.17 -1.32 -4.71
C PRO A 24 -17.54 -1.69 -4.15
N GLN A 25 -18.58 -1.69 -4.99
CA GLN A 25 -19.95 -2.05 -4.61
C GLN A 25 -20.11 -3.52 -4.18
N ALA A 26 -19.21 -4.42 -4.61
CA ALA A 26 -19.19 -5.81 -4.16
C ALA A 26 -18.62 -5.99 -2.74
N TRP A 27 -18.06 -4.92 -2.15
CA TRP A 27 -17.35 -4.96 -0.87
C TRP A 27 -17.85 -3.89 0.12
N PRO A 28 -19.14 -3.88 0.48
CA PRO A 28 -19.74 -2.82 1.29
C PRO A 28 -19.11 -2.68 2.69
N SER A 29 -18.53 -3.74 3.24
CA SER A 29 -17.80 -3.69 4.52
C SER A 29 -16.54 -2.82 4.49
N PHE A 30 -16.05 -2.42 3.31
CA PHE A 30 -14.87 -1.59 3.11
C PHE A 30 -15.22 -0.23 2.47
N ALA A 31 -16.49 0.18 2.51
CA ALA A 31 -16.96 1.37 1.80
C ALA A 31 -16.17 2.64 2.18
N THR A 32 -15.89 2.85 3.47
CA THR A 32 -15.13 4.01 3.96
C THR A 32 -13.68 4.02 3.48
N GLU A 33 -13.02 2.86 3.47
CA GLU A 33 -11.66 2.73 2.97
C GLU A 33 -11.59 2.93 1.45
N LEU A 34 -12.58 2.41 0.72
CA LEU A 34 -12.65 2.50 -0.73
C LEU A 34 -12.95 3.93 -1.21
N GLU A 35 -13.84 4.66 -0.53
CA GLU A 35 -14.09 6.09 -0.78
C GLU A 35 -12.82 6.93 -0.58
N ARG A 36 -12.03 6.63 0.46
CA ARG A 36 -10.73 7.29 0.67
C ARG A 36 -9.73 6.98 -0.43
N ILE A 37 -9.67 5.72 -0.88
CA ILE A 37 -8.80 5.32 -1.98
C ILE A 37 -9.22 6.04 -3.27
N GLU A 38 -10.52 6.10 -3.58
CA GLU A 38 -11.05 6.83 -4.74
C GLU A 38 -10.68 8.31 -4.69
N THR A 39 -10.84 8.96 -3.53
CA THR A 39 -10.43 10.36 -3.34
C THR A 39 -8.94 10.55 -3.61
N LEU A 40 -8.08 9.63 -3.14
CA LEU A 40 -6.64 9.69 -3.39
C LEU A 40 -6.30 9.44 -4.86
N GLN A 41 -7.06 8.62 -5.59
CA GLN A 41 -6.85 8.38 -7.01
C GLN A 41 -7.01 9.66 -7.85
N ILE A 42 -7.92 10.56 -7.46
CA ILE A 42 -8.13 11.84 -8.14
C ILE A 42 -6.86 12.72 -8.12
N CYS A 43 -5.96 12.52 -7.16
CA CYS A 43 -4.68 13.23 -7.10
C CYS A 43 -3.67 12.77 -8.18
N PHE A 44 -3.95 11.70 -8.92
CA PHE A 44 -3.05 11.13 -9.93
C PHE A 44 -3.72 11.16 -11.32
N PRO A 45 -3.18 11.94 -12.28
CA PRO A 45 -3.70 11.97 -13.64
C PRO A 45 -3.75 10.59 -14.32
N ASP A 46 -2.72 9.78 -14.06
CA ASP A 46 -2.61 8.39 -14.51
C ASP A 46 -2.36 7.46 -13.31
N PHE A 47 -3.42 6.81 -12.83
CA PHE A 47 -3.37 5.82 -11.75
C PHE A 47 -3.31 4.39 -12.31
N ASN A 48 -2.34 3.60 -11.87
CA ASN A 48 -2.27 2.18 -12.18
C ASN A 48 -1.93 1.37 -10.93
N ILE A 49 -2.59 0.24 -10.71
CA ILE A 49 -2.26 -0.70 -9.63
C ILE A 49 -2.07 -2.10 -10.20
N ILE A 50 -0.85 -2.62 -10.07
CA ILE A 50 -0.43 -3.88 -10.68
C ILE A 50 -0.17 -4.92 -9.59
N HIS A 51 -0.66 -6.13 -9.83
CA HIS A 51 -0.34 -7.26 -8.97
C HIS A 51 1.10 -7.73 -9.20
N VAL A 52 1.87 -7.90 -8.11
CA VAL A 52 3.18 -8.55 -8.11
C VAL A 52 3.19 -9.75 -7.16
N PRO A 53 3.95 -10.83 -7.43
CA PRO A 53 4.10 -11.91 -6.45
C PRO A 53 4.69 -11.38 -5.14
N ARG A 54 4.31 -11.99 -4.01
CA ARG A 54 4.82 -11.63 -2.67
C ARG A 54 6.35 -11.65 -2.58
N SER A 55 7.01 -12.55 -3.33
CA SER A 55 8.47 -12.60 -3.45
C SER A 55 9.09 -11.35 -4.08
N ARG A 56 8.31 -10.54 -4.80
CA ARG A 56 8.68 -9.24 -5.35
C ARG A 56 8.15 -8.05 -4.52
N ASN A 57 7.46 -8.31 -3.41
CA ASN A 57 6.93 -7.31 -2.48
C ASN A 57 7.53 -7.45 -1.06
N GLN A 58 8.79 -7.88 -0.98
CA GLN A 58 9.43 -8.27 0.29
C GLN A 58 9.50 -7.13 1.33
N ILE A 59 9.75 -5.90 0.88
CA ILE A 59 9.86 -4.74 1.77
C ILE A 59 8.50 -4.44 2.41
N SER A 60 7.43 -4.34 1.61
CA SER A 60 6.08 -4.11 2.12
C SER A 60 5.63 -5.24 3.04
N ASP A 61 5.91 -6.50 2.66
CA ASP A 61 5.59 -7.67 3.49
C ASP A 61 6.33 -7.64 4.84
N PHE A 62 7.63 -7.32 4.82
CA PHE A 62 8.43 -7.18 6.03
C PHE A 62 7.89 -6.08 6.94
N LEU A 63 7.54 -4.91 6.40
CA LEU A 63 6.98 -3.80 7.16
C LEU A 63 5.63 -4.18 7.78
N ALA A 64 4.74 -4.82 7.01
CA ALA A 64 3.43 -5.26 7.50
C ALA A 64 3.51 -6.37 8.56
N LYS A 65 4.48 -7.28 8.44
CA LYS A 65 4.75 -8.31 9.47
C LYS A 65 5.31 -7.69 10.74
N THR A 66 6.28 -6.80 10.58
CA THR A 66 6.92 -6.09 11.69
C THR A 66 5.88 -5.26 12.44
N ALA A 67 5.06 -4.48 11.75
CA ALA A 67 3.97 -3.71 12.37
C ALA A 67 3.00 -4.58 13.18
N ARG A 68 2.62 -5.76 12.67
CA ARG A 68 1.74 -6.72 13.37
C ARG A 68 2.38 -7.36 14.60
N SER A 69 3.70 -7.36 14.71
CA SER A 69 4.41 -7.89 15.89
C SER A 69 4.34 -6.97 17.11
N PHE A 70 3.98 -5.69 16.91
CA PHE A 70 3.80 -4.76 18.01
C PHE A 70 2.47 -5.02 18.73
N HIS A 71 2.49 -4.97 20.07
CA HIS A 71 1.28 -5.06 20.91
C HIS A 71 0.44 -3.77 20.94
N ARG A 72 0.62 -2.88 19.97
CA ARG A 72 -0.05 -1.59 19.88
C ARG A 72 -0.31 -1.21 18.43
N GLU A 73 -1.31 -0.39 18.22
CA GLU A 73 -1.56 0.23 16.91
C GLU A 73 -0.43 1.20 16.56
N LEU A 74 0.04 1.12 15.32
CA LEU A 74 1.07 1.99 14.78
C LEU A 74 0.48 2.84 13.66
N HIS A 75 0.56 4.15 13.82
CA HIS A 75 0.19 5.12 12.80
C HIS A 75 1.44 5.87 12.35
N PHE A 76 1.92 5.58 11.14
CA PHE A 76 3.09 6.23 10.57
C PHE A 76 2.89 6.49 9.07
N ILE A 77 3.12 7.73 8.65
CA ILE A 77 3.11 8.15 7.25
C ILE A 77 4.42 8.88 7.00
N GLY A 78 5.23 8.38 6.06
CA GLY A 78 6.51 8.98 5.72
C GLY A 78 7.18 8.28 4.54
N CYS A 79 8.21 8.92 3.99
CA CYS A 79 8.95 8.43 2.83
C CYS A 79 10.16 7.54 3.19
N SER A 80 10.38 7.28 4.48
CA SER A 80 11.54 6.56 5.00
C SER A 80 11.10 5.55 6.05
N ILE A 81 11.83 4.45 6.18
CA ILE A 81 11.60 3.47 7.25
C ILE A 81 12.01 4.10 8.59
N PRO A 82 11.11 4.20 9.58
CA PRO A 82 11.44 4.74 10.89
C PRO A 82 12.61 3.99 11.54
N VAL A 83 13.51 4.72 12.21
CA VAL A 83 14.70 4.17 12.88
C VAL A 83 14.33 3.15 13.98
N TRP A 84 13.14 3.25 14.56
CA TRP A 84 12.63 2.34 15.58
C TRP A 84 12.09 1.01 15.02
N LEU A 85 11.96 0.85 13.70
CA LEU A 85 11.63 -0.44 13.09
C LEU A 85 12.89 -1.32 13.01
N PRO A 86 12.80 -2.61 13.42
CA PRO A 86 13.83 -3.59 13.10
C PRO A 86 14.18 -3.54 11.62
N ARG A 87 15.48 -3.60 11.28
CA ARG A 87 15.90 -3.68 9.88
C ARG A 87 15.47 -5.03 9.31
N SER A 88 15.08 -5.05 8.03
CA SER A 88 14.90 -6.33 7.35
C SER A 88 16.22 -7.10 7.37
N PRO A 89 16.19 -8.44 7.51
CA PRO A 89 17.34 -9.25 7.11
C PRO A 89 17.74 -8.81 5.71
N GLN A 90 18.98 -8.35 5.54
CA GLN A 90 19.50 -8.09 4.21
C GLN A 90 19.49 -9.42 3.46
N VAL A 91 18.77 -9.47 2.34
CA VAL A 91 18.85 -10.60 1.40
C VAL A 91 20.17 -10.51 0.65
#